data_AF-A0A2N9LQF4-F1
#
_entry.id   AF-A0A2N9LQF4-F1
#
_cell.length_a   1.000
_cell.length_b   1.000
_cell.length_c   1.000
_cell.angle_alpha   90.00
_cell.angle_beta   90.00
_cell.angle_gamma   90.00
#
_symmetry.space_group_name_H-M   'P 1'
#
loop_
_entity.id
_entity.type
_entity.pdbx_description
1 polymer ?
#
loop_
_entity_poly.entity_id
_entity_poly.type
_entity_poly.pdbx_seq_one_letter_code
_entity_poly.pdbx_strand_id
1 'polypeptide(L)'
;MTTKVATFPLRLPVSLKSAIETISDRDGTSMNQFLVIAAAEKIAAMQTEEFFLDRRKRADRKAFLRILNRKGGEPPRREDTID
;
A
#
# COMPACT_ATOMS: atom_id res chain seq x y z
N MET A 1 -12.72 2.33 -19.95
CA MET A 1 -11.27 2.39 -20.26
C MET A 1 -10.88 1.02 -20.77
N THR A 2 -10.46 0.90 -22.03
CA THR A 2 -10.06 -0.38 -22.61
C THR A 2 -8.61 -0.65 -22.19
N THR A 3 -8.38 -1.57 -21.26
CA THR A 3 -7.03 -1.93 -20.83
C THR A 3 -6.33 -2.64 -21.98
N LYS A 4 -5.38 -1.97 -22.64
CA LYS A 4 -4.50 -2.62 -23.62
C LYS A 4 -3.49 -3.47 -22.86
N VAL A 5 -3.55 -4.77 -23.06
CA VAL A 5 -2.56 -5.73 -22.53
C VAL A 5 -1.46 -5.90 -23.57
N ALA A 6 -0.21 -5.74 -23.16
CA ALA A 6 0.97 -6.01 -23.97
C ALA A 6 1.83 -7.08 -23.29
N THR A 7 2.39 -7.99 -24.08
CA THR A 7 3.31 -9.01 -23.58
C THR A 7 4.68 -8.40 -23.32
N PHE A 8 5.20 -8.55 -22.10
CA PHE A 8 6.52 -8.08 -21.70
C PHE A 8 7.42 -9.26 -21.30
N PRO A 9 8.33 -9.72 -22.17
CA PRO A 9 9.22 -10.83 -21.83
C PRO A 9 10.29 -10.38 -20.82
N LEU A 10 10.42 -11.14 -19.73
CA LEU A 10 11.36 -10.88 -18.64
C LEU A 10 12.41 -11.98 -18.56
N ARG A 11 13.67 -11.60 -18.31
CA ARG A 11 14.74 -12.55 -17.92
C ARG A 11 14.88 -12.52 -16.41
N LEU A 12 14.74 -13.68 -15.77
CA LEU A 12 14.84 -13.83 -14.33
C LEU A 12 16.00 -14.78 -13.98
N PRO A 13 16.73 -14.55 -12.88
CA PRO A 13 17.59 -15.57 -12.30
C PRO A 13 16.80 -16.86 -12.01
N VAL A 14 17.44 -18.01 -12.20
CA VAL A 14 16.79 -19.33 -12.04
C VAL A 14 16.20 -19.49 -10.64
N SER A 15 16.93 -19.06 -9.61
CA SER A 15 16.46 -19.11 -8.22
C SER A 15 15.19 -18.30 -8.00
N LEU A 16 15.09 -17.11 -8.61
CA LEU A 16 13.92 -16.25 -8.50
C LEU A 16 12.72 -16.85 -9.23
N LYS A 17 12.92 -17.38 -10.45
CA LYS A 17 11.85 -18.10 -11.17
C LYS A 17 11.32 -19.24 -10.30
N SER A 18 12.19 -20.07 -9.75
CA SER A 18 11.80 -21.22 -8.93
C SER A 18 11.02 -20.80 -7.69
N ALA A 19 11.42 -19.72 -7.01
CA ALA A 19 10.71 -19.20 -5.85
C ALA A 19 9.30 -18.70 -6.22
N ILE A 20 9.17 -17.96 -7.33
CA ILE A 20 7.87 -17.46 -7.80
C ILE A 20 6.96 -18.63 -8.19
N GLU A 21 7.49 -19.65 -8.86
CA GLU A 21 6.76 -20.86 -9.25
C GLU A 21 6.20 -21.58 -8.01
N THR A 22 7.02 -21.82 -6.99
CA THR A 22 6.57 -22.46 -5.73
C THR A 22 5.47 -21.66 -5.02
N ILE A 23 5.60 -20.33 -4.97
CA ILE A 23 4.60 -19.47 -4.32
C ILE A 23 3.30 -19.45 -5.14
N SER A 24 3.41 -19.31 -6.45
CA SER A 24 2.27 -19.25 -7.36
C SER A 24 1.46 -20.55 -7.31
N ASP A 25 2.14 -21.70 -7.27
CA ASP A 25 1.51 -23.02 -7.14
C ASP A 25 0.77 -23.18 -5.81
N ARG A 26 1.37 -22.72 -4.71
CA ARG A 26 0.74 -22.77 -3.38
C ARG A 26 -0.52 -21.92 -3.32
N ASP A 27 -0.48 -20.74 -3.94
CA ASP A 27 -1.57 -19.77 -3.89
C ASP A 27 -2.59 -19.98 -5.04
N GLY A 28 -2.38 -20.99 -5.90
CA GLY A 28 -3.29 -21.34 -6.99
C GLY A 28 -3.37 -20.29 -8.11
N THR A 29 -2.32 -19.49 -8.29
CA THR A 29 -2.27 -18.41 -9.28
C THR A 29 -1.22 -18.68 -10.37
N SER A 30 -1.36 -18.06 -11.54
CA SER A 30 -0.27 -18.13 -12.52
C SER A 30 0.88 -17.21 -12.14
N MET A 31 2.12 -17.59 -12.49
CA MET A 31 3.31 -16.74 -12.29
C MET A 31 3.16 -15.33 -12.88
N ASN A 32 2.49 -15.20 -14.03
CA ASN A 32 2.24 -13.90 -14.65
C ASN A 32 1.28 -13.04 -13.81
N GLN A 33 0.20 -13.63 -13.29
CA GLN A 33 -0.73 -12.92 -12.42
C GLN A 33 -0.05 -12.52 -11.11
N PHE A 34 0.73 -13.43 -10.51
CA PHE A 34 1.53 -13.13 -9.32
C PHE A 34 2.44 -11.92 -9.55
N LEU A 35 3.21 -11.91 -10.66
CA LEU A 35 4.10 -10.80 -10.99
C LEU A 35 3.36 -9.48 -11.25
N VAL A 36 2.20 -9.52 -11.91
CA VAL A 36 1.38 -8.34 -12.17
C VAL A 36 0.86 -7.74 -10.86
N ILE A 37 0.35 -8.59 -9.95
CA ILE A 37 -0.15 -8.16 -8.64
C ILE A 37 1.00 -7.60 -7.80
N ALA A 38 2.12 -8.32 -7.72
CA ALA A 38 3.30 -7.86 -6.97
C ALA A 38 3.83 -6.51 -7.50
N ALA A 39 3.83 -6.30 -8.82
CA ALA A 39 4.21 -5.03 -9.42
C ALA A 39 3.21 -3.92 -9.05
N ALA A 40 1.90 -4.20 -9.11
CA ALA A 40 0.87 -3.25 -8.72
C ALA A 40 0.99 -2.86 -7.23
N GLU A 41 1.19 -3.82 -6.34
CA GLU A 41 1.41 -3.59 -4.92
C GLU A 41 2.67 -2.75 -4.67
N LYS A 42 3.78 -3.07 -5.35
CA LYS A 42 5.02 -2.31 -5.20
C LYS A 42 4.86 -0.87 -5.66
N ILE A 43 4.17 -0.65 -6.78
CA ILE A 43 3.86 0.70 -7.29
C ILE A 43 2.97 1.45 -6.29
N ALA A 44 1.91 0.81 -5.79
CA ALA A 44 1.01 1.42 -4.81
C ALA A 44 1.75 1.80 -3.52
N ALA A 45 2.67 0.96 -3.04
CA ALA A 45 3.49 1.25 -1.87
C ALA A 45 4.40 2.47 -2.09
N MET A 46 5.09 2.53 -3.25
CA MET A 46 5.96 3.66 -3.60
C MET A 46 5.18 4.98 -3.75
N GLN A 47 4.02 4.94 -4.41
CA GLN A 47 3.15 6.11 -4.54
C GLN A 47 2.59 6.56 -3.19
N THR A 48 2.26 5.63 -2.30
CA THR A 48 1.79 5.93 -0.95
C THR A 48 2.87 6.64 -0.14
N GLU A 49 4.12 6.17 -0.22
CA GLU A 49 5.27 6.83 0.41
C GLU A 49 5.40 8.28 -0.07
N GLU A 50 5.42 8.49 -1.39
CA GLU A 50 5.51 9.83 -1.99
C GLU A 50 4.36 10.74 -1.55
N PHE A 51 3.13 10.21 -1.54
CA PHE A 51 1.96 10.93 -1.07
C PHE A 51 2.14 11.45 0.36
N PHE A 52 2.62 10.62 1.28
CA PHE A 52 2.83 11.03 2.67
C PHE A 52 3.97 12.04 2.81
N LEU A 53 5.05 11.90 2.04
CA LEU A 53 6.14 12.86 2.02
C LEU A 53 5.66 14.26 1.61
N ASP A 54 4.81 14.35 0.61
CA ASP A 54 4.22 15.61 0.15
C ASP A 54 3.12 16.14 1.09
N ARG A 55 2.28 15.25 1.62
CA ARG A 55 1.26 15.60 2.62
C ARG A 55 1.89 16.23 3.85
N ARG A 56 3.03 15.70 4.30
CA ARG A 56 3.78 16.19 5.47
C ARG A 56 4.21 17.66 5.32
N LYS A 57 4.56 18.11 4.11
CA LYS A 57 4.94 19.51 3.84
C LYS A 57 3.82 20.50 4.15
N ARG A 58 2.56 20.04 4.12
CA ARG A 58 1.35 20.83 4.42
C ARG A 58 0.86 20.66 5.87
N ALA A 59 1.60 19.94 6.71
CA ALA A 59 1.17 19.67 8.08
C ALA A 59 1.39 20.90 8.97
N ASP A 60 0.34 21.36 9.66
CA ASP A 60 0.44 22.35 10.73
C ASP A 60 0.20 21.68 12.08
N ARG A 61 1.30 21.44 12.81
CA ARG A 61 1.26 20.81 14.13
C ARG A 61 0.53 21.68 15.17
N LYS A 62 0.59 23.01 15.04
CA LYS A 62 -0.14 23.92 15.94
C LYS A 62 -1.64 23.82 15.68
N ALA A 63 -2.07 23.81 14.41
CA ALA A 63 -3.47 23.61 14.06
C ALA A 63 -3.99 22.26 14.54
N PHE A 64 -3.21 21.19 14.37
CA PHE A 64 -3.55 19.87 14.87
C PHE A 64 -3.80 19.86 16.39
N LEU A 65 -2.88 20.43 17.18
CA LEU A 65 -3.03 20.51 18.65
C LEU A 65 -4.21 21.39 19.07
N ARG A 66 -4.53 22.46 18.32
CA ARG A 66 -5.73 23.27 18.59
C ARG A 66 -7.01 22.46 18.43
N ILE A 67 -7.08 21.56 17.44
CA ILE A 67 -8.25 20.69 17.23
C ILE A 67 -8.36 19.65 18.34
N LEU A 68 -7.25 19.00 18.71
CA LEU A 68 -7.24 18.00 19.78
C LEU A 68 -7.61 18.58 21.15
N ASN A 69 -7.17 19.79 21.45
CA ASN A 69 -7.41 20.46 22.74
C ASN A 69 -8.59 21.44 22.72
N ARG A 70 -9.46 21.39 21.71
CA ARG A 70 -10.58 22.32 21.60
C ARG A 70 -11.56 22.13 22.76
N LYS A 71 -12.13 23.23 23.25
CA LYS A 71 -13.22 23.17 24.22
C LYS A 71 -14.52 22.81 23.49
N GLY A 72 -15.07 21.63 23.74
CA GLY A 72 -16.27 21.09 23.10
C GLY A 72 -15.99 19.90 22.18
N GLY A 73 -17.06 19.28 21.67
CA GLY A 73 -17.02 18.00 20.94
C GLY A 73 -17.82 16.93 21.67
N GLU A 74 -17.92 15.75 21.06
CA GLU A 74 -18.54 14.59 21.71
C GLU A 74 -17.56 13.99 22.73
N PRO A 75 -18.04 13.57 23.90
CA PRO A 75 -17.20 12.82 24.83
C PRO A 75 -16.74 11.50 24.18
N PRO A 76 -15.61 10.93 24.62
CA PRO A 76 -15.21 9.58 24.21
C PRO A 76 -16.36 8.60 24.43
N ARG A 77 -16.50 7.65 23.51
CA ARG A 77 -17.48 6.57 23.66
C ARG A 77 -17.05 5.67 24.80
N ARG A 78 -17.99 4.86 25.30
CA ARG A 78 -17.70 3.88 26.37
C ARG A 78 -16.57 2.92 25.99
N GLU A 79 -16.39 2.66 24.69
CA GLU A 79 -15.35 1.77 24.16
C GLU A 79 -13.99 2.47 23.91
N ASP A 80 -13.91 3.80 24.03
CA ASP A 80 -12.68 4.58 23.84
C ASP A 80 -11.83 4.62 25.12
N THR A 81 -11.59 3.45 25.74
CA THR A 81 -10.76 3.34 26.94
C THR A 81 -9.29 3.23 26.58
N ILE A 82 -8.42 3.82 27.41
CA ILE A 82 -6.97 3.63 27.35
C ILE A 82 -6.65 2.61 28.43
N ASP A 83 -6.22 1.40 28.03
CA ASP A 83 -5.65 0.39 28.95
C ASP A 83 -4.28 0.84 29.51
#